data_AF-A0A968J9L9-F1
#
_entry.id   AF-A0A968J9L9-F1
#
_cell.length_a   1.000
_cell.length_b   1.000
_cell.length_c   1.000
_cell.angle_alpha   90.00
_cell.angle_beta   90.00
_cell.angle_gamma   90.00
#
_symmetry.space_group_name_H-M   'P 1'
#
loop_
_entity.id
_entity.type
_entity.pdbx_description
1 polymer ?
#
loop_
_entity_poly.entity_id
_entity_poly.type
_entity_poly.pdbx_seq_one_letter_code
_entity_poly.pdbx_strand_id
1 'polypeptide(L)'
;MKIRHLALVAIATALSLGTVGTVRYGFNLSAVAAPCAAKPCAANPCAANPCAAANVEEADVEAVANPCAAVKLGVVEEGGKNVINLTQAPCQFVESEGEQLDFTTTSAEDCKKINSETADSRTAQPLTVPAGDYTFRVTNENVPYEVGFYLRGAGLGGLTLPKVSGGGLFEGETKEYEVSLKPGEYVYSCPLNPTLRYPLTVTAN
;
A
#
# COMPACT_ATOMS: atom_id res chain seq x y z
N MET A 1 -30.95 43.22 32.92
CA MET A 1 -32.43 43.18 33.01
C MET A 1 -32.93 42.06 32.10
N LYS A 2 -33.58 41.02 32.67
CA LYS A 2 -34.49 39.99 32.07
C LYS A 2 -33.91 39.15 30.90
N ILE A 3 -33.31 37.96 31.11
CA ILE A 3 -33.87 36.58 31.33
C ILE A 3 -34.91 36.11 30.29
N ARG A 4 -34.68 34.88 29.79
CA ARG A 4 -35.60 33.78 29.35
C ARG A 4 -35.67 33.59 27.82
N HIS A 5 -35.59 32.39 27.21
CA HIS A 5 -36.17 31.09 27.55
C HIS A 5 -35.44 29.88 26.91
N LEU A 6 -35.45 28.76 27.66
CA LEU A 6 -35.30 27.36 27.22
C LEU A 6 -36.38 26.94 26.21
N ALA A 7 -36.05 26.01 25.31
CA ALA A 7 -36.96 24.93 24.88
C ALA A 7 -36.17 23.69 24.42
N LEU A 8 -36.16 22.68 25.28
CA LEU A 8 -35.83 21.28 24.98
C LEU A 8 -37.04 20.65 24.26
N VAL A 9 -36.81 20.00 23.12
CA VAL A 9 -37.79 19.09 22.52
C VAL A 9 -37.15 17.71 22.43
N ALA A 10 -37.59 16.83 23.33
CA ALA A 10 -37.37 15.40 23.26
C ALA A 10 -38.54 14.79 22.48
N ILE A 11 -38.26 14.13 21.36
CA ILE A 11 -39.23 13.28 20.65
C ILE A 11 -38.84 11.83 20.91
N ALA A 12 -39.64 11.17 21.74
CA ALA A 12 -39.65 9.72 21.88
C ALA A 12 -40.61 9.16 20.83
N THR A 13 -40.10 8.36 19.89
CA THR A 13 -40.91 7.58 18.96
C THR A 13 -40.83 6.09 19.30
N ALA A 14 -42.01 5.48 19.24
CA ALA A 14 -42.34 4.19 19.80
C ALA A 14 -41.69 2.99 19.09
N LEU A 15 -41.31 2.01 19.91
CA LEU A 15 -41.06 0.63 19.52
C LEU A 15 -42.30 0.01 18.88
N SER A 16 -42.14 -0.57 17.68
CA SER A 16 -43.01 -1.62 17.18
C SER A 16 -42.20 -2.92 17.04
N LEU A 17 -42.48 -3.89 17.92
CA LEU A 17 -41.95 -5.25 17.84
C LEU A 17 -42.70 -6.01 16.74
N GLY A 18 -42.07 -6.15 15.57
CA GLY A 18 -42.47 -7.10 14.54
C GLY A 18 -41.76 -8.43 14.77
N THR A 19 -42.52 -9.48 15.06
CA THR A 19 -42.03 -10.87 15.13
C THR A 19 -41.71 -11.37 13.73
N VAL A 20 -40.43 -11.52 13.39
CA VAL A 20 -39.97 -12.19 12.17
C VAL A 20 -39.81 -13.68 12.48
N GLY A 21 -40.60 -14.51 11.80
CA GLY A 21 -40.50 -15.97 11.88
C GLY A 21 -39.18 -16.49 11.32
N THR A 22 -38.48 -17.31 12.09
CA THR A 22 -37.29 -18.02 11.64
C THR A 22 -37.69 -19.14 10.69
N VAL A 23 -37.43 -18.96 9.39
CA VAL A 23 -37.43 -20.05 8.41
C VAL A 23 -36.13 -20.84 8.58
N ARG A 24 -36.22 -22.07 9.07
CA ARG A 24 -35.07 -22.99 9.15
C ARG A 24 -34.92 -23.70 7.81
N TYR A 25 -34.03 -23.21 6.95
CA TYR A 25 -33.48 -24.01 5.86
C TYR A 25 -32.40 -24.92 6.43
N GLY A 26 -32.65 -26.24 6.39
CA GLY A 26 -31.66 -27.25 6.75
C GLY A 26 -30.57 -27.33 5.71
N PHE A 27 -29.48 -26.59 5.90
CA PHE A 27 -28.23 -26.85 5.20
C PHE A 27 -27.47 -27.97 5.94
N ASN A 28 -27.27 -29.09 5.24
CA ASN A 28 -26.35 -30.14 5.64
C ASN A 28 -24.92 -29.59 5.53
N LEU A 29 -24.34 -29.09 6.64
CA LEU A 29 -22.91 -28.91 6.75
C LEU A 29 -22.26 -30.29 6.91
N SER A 30 -21.97 -30.95 5.78
CA SER A 30 -20.80 -31.83 5.77
C SER A 30 -19.59 -30.93 5.99
N ALA A 31 -18.89 -31.15 7.10
CA ALA A 31 -17.65 -30.48 7.41
C ALA A 31 -16.61 -30.86 6.35
N VAL A 32 -16.55 -30.08 5.26
CA VAL A 32 -15.37 -30.01 4.43
C VAL A 32 -14.30 -29.39 5.32
N ALA A 33 -13.32 -30.20 5.72
CA ALA A 33 -12.17 -29.71 6.46
C ALA A 33 -11.58 -28.53 5.67
N ALA A 34 -11.58 -27.34 6.28
CA ALA A 34 -11.01 -26.15 5.67
C ALA A 34 -9.53 -26.45 5.36
N PRO A 35 -9.09 -26.43 4.09
CA PRO A 35 -7.73 -26.80 3.71
C PRO A 35 -6.65 -25.89 4.34
N CYS A 36 -7.05 -24.78 4.97
CA CYS A 36 -6.19 -23.81 5.64
C CYS A 36 -5.90 -24.13 7.12
N ALA A 37 -6.41 -25.21 7.69
CA ALA A 37 -6.18 -25.56 9.10
C ALA A 37 -4.72 -26.02 9.38
N ALA A 38 -3.98 -26.43 8.34
CA ALA A 38 -2.56 -26.75 8.43
C ALA A 38 -1.75 -25.56 7.91
N LYS A 39 -1.01 -24.86 8.79
CA LYS A 39 -0.11 -23.74 8.46
C LYS A 39 0.93 -24.15 7.39
N PRO A 40 0.75 -23.88 6.10
CA PRO A 40 1.58 -24.45 5.04
C PRO A 40 2.81 -23.58 4.72
N CYS A 41 2.84 -22.32 5.16
CA CYS A 41 3.92 -21.38 4.84
C CYS A 41 5.26 -21.67 5.58
N ALA A 42 5.42 -22.84 6.24
CA ALA A 42 6.65 -23.21 6.95
C ALA A 42 7.72 -23.89 6.07
N ALA A 43 7.39 -24.29 4.84
CA ALA A 43 8.29 -25.12 4.01
C ALA A 43 8.73 -24.50 2.66
N ASN A 44 8.09 -23.45 2.13
CA ASN A 44 8.53 -22.74 0.92
C ASN A 44 7.71 -21.44 0.70
N PRO A 45 8.28 -20.23 0.58
CA PRO A 45 7.47 -19.00 0.68
C PRO A 45 6.63 -18.62 -0.55
N CYS A 46 6.82 -19.20 -1.73
CA CYS A 46 6.16 -18.67 -2.95
C CYS A 46 5.67 -19.70 -3.98
N ALA A 47 5.67 -21.00 -3.67
CA ALA A 47 5.24 -22.00 -4.65
C ALA A 47 3.74 -22.32 -4.52
N ALA A 48 2.93 -21.57 -5.30
CA ALA A 48 1.49 -21.75 -5.54
C ALA A 48 0.57 -21.48 -4.34
N ASN A 49 -0.42 -20.60 -4.54
CA ASN A 49 -1.54 -20.40 -3.62
C ASN A 49 -2.29 -21.74 -3.46
N PRO A 50 -2.24 -22.41 -2.30
CA PRO A 50 -2.94 -23.67 -2.12
C PRO A 50 -4.47 -23.50 -2.10
N CYS A 51 -4.98 -22.26 -2.05
CA CYS A 51 -6.40 -21.94 -2.14
C CYS A 51 -6.91 -21.81 -3.59
N ALA A 52 -6.04 -21.82 -4.60
CA ALA A 52 -6.44 -21.70 -6.01
C ALA A 52 -7.00 -23.00 -6.63
N ALA A 53 -6.96 -24.12 -5.90
CA ALA A 53 -7.40 -25.44 -6.41
C ALA A 53 -8.87 -25.78 -6.10
N ALA A 54 -9.64 -24.86 -5.49
CA ALA A 54 -11.07 -25.06 -5.33
C ALA A 54 -11.80 -24.55 -6.57
N ASN A 55 -12.33 -25.47 -7.39
CA ASN A 55 -13.31 -25.16 -8.41
C ASN A 55 -14.55 -24.54 -7.73
N VAL A 56 -14.63 -23.21 -7.71
CA VAL A 56 -15.85 -22.49 -7.38
C VAL A 56 -16.38 -21.87 -8.68
N GLU A 57 -17.53 -22.37 -9.12
CA GLU A 57 -18.32 -21.75 -10.17
C GLU A 57 -18.63 -20.29 -9.81
N GLU A 58 -18.66 -19.43 -10.82
CA GLU A 58 -18.83 -17.98 -10.75
C GLU A 58 -20.08 -17.56 -9.97
N ALA A 59 -19.93 -17.27 -8.69
CA ALA A 59 -20.78 -16.34 -7.95
C ALA A 59 -20.02 -15.86 -6.70
N ASP A 60 -19.89 -14.54 -6.58
CA ASP A 60 -19.49 -13.82 -5.38
C ASP A 60 -18.03 -14.00 -4.92
N VAL A 61 -17.09 -13.54 -5.75
CA VAL A 61 -15.68 -13.37 -5.35
C VAL A 61 -15.53 -12.09 -4.52
N GLU A 62 -15.97 -12.13 -3.27
CA GLU A 62 -15.31 -11.32 -2.24
C GLU A 62 -14.01 -12.07 -1.90
N ALA A 63 -12.89 -11.49 -2.33
CA ALA A 63 -11.58 -12.09 -2.33
C ALA A 63 -11.30 -12.87 -1.03
N VAL A 64 -11.17 -14.20 -1.14
CA VAL A 64 -10.56 -15.01 -0.09
C VAL A 64 -9.10 -14.59 -0.03
N ALA A 65 -8.83 -13.56 0.77
CA ALA A 65 -7.50 -13.01 0.96
C ALA A 65 -6.56 -14.13 1.39
N ASN A 66 -5.48 -14.32 0.63
CA ASN A 66 -4.45 -15.29 0.92
C ASN A 66 -3.92 -15.04 2.35
N PRO A 67 -4.03 -16.01 3.28
CA PRO A 67 -3.59 -15.82 4.67
C PRO A 67 -2.07 -15.74 4.83
N CYS A 68 -1.26 -15.97 3.79
CA CYS A 68 0.16 -15.61 3.79
C CYS A 68 0.40 -14.15 3.29
N ALA A 69 -0.63 -13.38 2.89
CA ALA A 69 -0.50 -11.98 2.51
C ALA A 69 -0.49 -11.09 3.76
N ALA A 70 0.69 -10.92 4.35
CA ALA A 70 0.97 -9.64 4.98
C ALA A 70 0.80 -8.59 3.87
N VAL A 71 -0.10 -7.63 4.06
CA VAL A 71 -0.22 -6.46 3.18
C VAL A 71 1.10 -5.71 3.26
N LYS A 72 2.07 -6.11 2.44
CA LYS A 72 3.32 -5.38 2.24
C LYS A 72 2.96 -4.20 1.37
N LEU A 73 3.24 -2.99 1.83
CA LEU A 73 2.94 -1.76 1.09
C LEU A 73 3.34 -1.89 -0.38
N GLY A 74 2.36 -1.76 -1.26
CA GLY A 74 2.55 -1.66 -2.70
C GLY A 74 3.10 -2.89 -3.42
N VAL A 75 3.46 -3.99 -2.73
CA VAL A 75 4.04 -5.18 -3.38
C VAL A 75 2.93 -6.12 -3.86
N VAL A 76 2.85 -6.34 -5.16
CA VAL A 76 1.93 -7.29 -5.81
C VAL A 76 2.70 -8.22 -6.73
N GLU A 77 2.22 -9.45 -6.89
CA GLU A 77 2.69 -10.37 -7.92
C GLU A 77 1.84 -10.20 -9.17
N GLU A 78 2.42 -9.73 -10.27
CA GLU A 78 1.71 -9.52 -11.55
C GLU A 78 2.49 -10.19 -12.68
N GLY A 79 1.85 -11.14 -13.37
CA GLY A 79 2.49 -11.87 -14.47
C GLY A 79 3.77 -12.63 -14.07
N GLY A 80 3.90 -13.03 -12.79
CA GLY A 80 5.10 -13.66 -12.25
C GLY A 80 6.26 -12.71 -11.95
N LYS A 81 6.00 -11.39 -11.92
CA LYS A 81 6.94 -10.36 -11.47
C LYS A 81 6.51 -9.79 -10.12
N ASN A 82 7.48 -9.54 -9.24
CA ASN A 82 7.26 -8.72 -8.05
C ASN A 82 7.15 -7.24 -8.48
N VAL A 83 5.97 -6.64 -8.40
CA VAL A 83 5.73 -5.23 -8.72
C VAL A 83 5.53 -4.43 -7.43
N ILE A 84 6.21 -3.29 -7.31
CA ILE A 84 6.04 -2.34 -6.21
C ILE A 84 5.39 -1.09 -6.79
N ASN A 85 4.11 -0.88 -6.48
CA ASN A 85 3.37 0.29 -6.91
C ASN A 85 3.68 1.48 -6.00
N LEU A 86 4.01 2.61 -6.61
CA LEU A 86 4.26 3.88 -5.94
C LEU A 86 3.55 5.02 -6.68
N THR A 87 2.89 5.88 -5.94
CA THR A 87 2.14 7.03 -6.45
C THR A 87 2.79 8.32 -5.96
N GLN A 88 3.17 9.19 -6.90
CA GLN A 88 3.68 10.52 -6.60
C GLN A 88 2.56 11.53 -6.61
N ALA A 89 2.37 12.13 -5.43
CA ALA A 89 1.67 13.37 -5.24
C ALA A 89 2.72 14.46 -4.91
N PRO A 90 2.34 15.76 -4.85
CA PRO A 90 3.23 16.80 -4.41
C PRO A 90 4.00 16.44 -3.14
N CYS A 91 5.34 16.42 -3.24
CA CYS A 91 6.29 16.25 -2.14
C CYS A 91 6.26 14.88 -1.44
N GLN A 92 5.65 13.87 -2.06
CA GLN A 92 5.31 12.61 -1.39
C GLN A 92 5.29 11.40 -2.34
N PHE A 93 5.62 10.22 -1.79
CA PHE A 93 5.08 8.94 -2.26
C PHE A 93 3.94 8.50 -1.33
N VAL A 94 2.74 8.28 -1.87
CA VAL A 94 1.51 8.11 -1.08
C VAL A 94 1.59 6.86 -0.20
N GLU A 95 1.94 5.73 -0.81
CA GLU A 95 2.08 4.45 -0.13
C GLU A 95 3.11 4.59 0.99
N SER A 96 4.25 5.22 0.74
CA SER A 96 5.33 5.36 1.71
C SER A 96 4.97 6.19 2.94
N GLU A 97 3.89 6.97 2.94
CA GLU A 97 3.38 7.69 4.11
C GLU A 97 2.08 7.07 4.64
N GLY A 98 1.44 6.18 3.88
CA GLY A 98 0.20 5.50 4.23
C GLY A 98 -1.10 6.25 3.94
N GLU A 99 -1.01 7.54 3.61
CA GLU A 99 -2.15 8.39 3.30
C GLU A 99 -1.74 9.53 2.37
N GLN A 100 -2.69 10.09 1.62
CA GLN A 100 -2.48 11.28 0.82
C GLN A 100 -2.41 12.51 1.75
N LEU A 101 -1.30 13.26 1.73
CA LEU A 101 -1.11 14.43 2.62
C LEU A 101 -1.61 15.75 2.05
N ASP A 102 -2.25 15.73 0.86
CA ASP A 102 -2.88 16.87 0.19
C ASP A 102 -2.01 18.13 0.08
N PHE A 103 -0.69 17.97 -0.02
CA PHE A 103 0.19 19.08 -0.34
C PHE A 103 -0.15 19.64 -1.72
N THR A 104 -0.02 20.96 -1.86
CA THR A 104 -0.23 21.64 -3.14
C THR A 104 1.00 22.46 -3.48
N THR A 105 1.53 22.25 -4.69
CA THR A 105 2.63 23.05 -5.23
C THR A 105 2.71 22.88 -6.74
N THR A 106 3.32 23.87 -7.40
CA THR A 106 3.68 23.85 -8.82
C THR A 106 5.20 23.84 -9.03
N SER A 107 6.02 23.67 -7.98
CA SER A 107 7.49 23.68 -8.07
C SER A 107 8.17 22.68 -7.15
N ALA A 108 9.38 22.24 -7.55
CA ALA A 108 10.23 21.39 -6.73
C ALA A 108 10.74 22.13 -5.47
N GLU A 109 10.96 23.44 -5.58
CA GLU A 109 11.46 24.29 -4.50
C GLU A 109 10.50 24.34 -3.31
N ASP A 110 9.19 24.45 -3.56
CA ASP A 110 8.20 24.41 -2.49
C ASP A 110 8.23 23.07 -1.76
N CYS A 111 8.42 21.96 -2.47
CA CYS A 111 8.55 20.66 -1.82
C CYS A 111 9.76 20.54 -0.91
N LYS A 112 10.88 21.20 -1.24
CA LYS A 112 12.02 21.29 -0.32
C LYS A 112 11.62 22.03 0.95
N LYS A 113 10.89 23.14 0.82
CA LYS A 113 10.41 23.94 1.96
C LYS A 113 9.39 23.16 2.80
N ILE A 114 8.35 22.61 2.19
CA ILE A 114 7.32 21.80 2.83
C ILE A 114 7.96 20.64 3.59
N ASN A 115 8.86 19.90 2.96
CA ASN A 115 9.50 18.76 3.63
C ASN A 115 10.45 19.20 4.74
N SER A 116 11.13 20.34 4.62
CA SER A 116 11.94 20.88 5.72
C SER A 116 11.10 21.27 6.95
N GLU A 117 9.83 21.63 6.74
CA GLU A 117 8.91 22.06 7.80
C GLU A 117 8.11 20.89 8.39
N THR A 118 7.88 19.82 7.62
CA THR A 118 6.94 18.74 7.96
C THR A 118 7.57 17.37 8.19
N ALA A 119 8.84 17.16 7.81
CA ALA A 119 9.48 15.84 7.87
C ALA A 119 9.41 15.19 9.25
N ASP A 120 9.68 15.94 10.31
CA ASP A 120 9.73 15.39 11.69
C ASP A 120 8.35 14.99 12.23
N SER A 121 7.27 15.52 11.65
CA SER A 121 5.89 15.16 12.02
C SER A 121 5.30 14.01 11.20
N ARG A 122 6.00 13.58 10.14
CA ARG A 122 5.51 12.56 9.20
C ARG A 122 6.01 11.18 9.58
N THR A 123 5.16 10.17 9.38
CA THR A 123 5.52 8.78 9.66
C THR A 123 5.69 8.01 8.35
N ALA A 124 6.93 7.96 7.86
CA ALA A 124 7.26 7.11 6.73
C ALA A 124 7.13 5.63 7.09
N GLN A 125 6.40 4.88 6.27
CA GLN A 125 6.26 3.44 6.40
C GLN A 125 7.44 2.74 5.71
N PRO A 126 8.29 2.01 6.46
CA PRO A 126 9.40 1.29 5.87
C PRO A 126 8.90 0.13 5.02
N LEU A 127 9.49 -0.03 3.84
CA LEU A 127 9.22 -1.19 2.98
C LEU A 127 10.22 -2.30 3.31
N THR A 128 9.75 -3.54 3.46
CA THR A 128 10.61 -4.70 3.70
C THR A 128 10.28 -5.84 2.73
N VAL A 129 11.27 -6.26 1.94
CA VAL A 129 11.11 -7.27 0.89
C VAL A 129 12.24 -8.29 0.91
N PRO A 130 12.02 -9.54 0.47
CA PRO A 130 13.11 -10.47 0.21
C PRO A 130 14.01 -10.01 -0.95
N ALA A 131 15.19 -10.59 -1.08
CA ALA A 131 16.05 -10.36 -2.23
C ALA A 131 15.44 -10.99 -3.49
N GLY A 132 15.55 -10.31 -4.63
CA GLY A 132 14.93 -10.78 -5.87
C GLY A 132 14.79 -9.69 -6.93
N ASP A 133 14.13 -10.04 -8.02
CA ASP A 133 13.82 -9.10 -9.11
C ASP A 133 12.51 -8.38 -8.85
N TYR A 134 12.56 -7.05 -8.93
CA TYR A 134 11.44 -6.16 -8.67
C TYR A 134 11.26 -5.15 -9.80
N THR A 135 10.00 -4.81 -10.08
CA THR A 135 9.61 -3.68 -10.92
C THR A 135 8.97 -2.61 -10.04
N PHE A 136 9.61 -1.46 -9.88
CA PHE A 136 8.95 -0.30 -9.28
C PHE A 136 8.08 0.36 -10.35
N ARG A 137 6.77 0.29 -10.20
CA ARG A 137 5.80 0.95 -11.07
C ARG A 137 5.40 2.25 -10.41
N VAL A 138 5.88 3.36 -10.98
CA VAL A 138 5.75 4.70 -10.39
C VAL A 138 4.83 5.54 -11.23
N THR A 139 3.77 6.06 -10.63
CA THR A 139 2.80 6.95 -11.25
C THR A 139 3.01 8.38 -10.74
N ASN A 140 2.96 9.38 -11.62
CA ASN A 140 2.79 10.77 -11.22
C ASN A 140 1.30 11.09 -11.30
N GLU A 141 0.64 11.23 -10.15
CA GLU A 141 -0.80 11.41 -10.12
C GLU A 141 -1.21 12.83 -10.52
N ASN A 142 -0.57 13.84 -9.92
CA ASN A 142 -1.02 15.23 -10.01
C ASN A 142 0.10 16.28 -9.77
N VAL A 143 1.37 15.92 -9.99
CA VAL A 143 2.48 16.89 -9.93
C VAL A 143 2.61 17.57 -11.30
N PRO A 144 2.40 18.89 -11.42
CA PRO A 144 2.25 19.59 -12.70
C PRO A 144 3.58 19.92 -13.39
N TYR A 145 4.62 19.14 -13.11
CA TYR A 145 5.96 19.26 -13.68
C TYR A 145 6.61 17.88 -13.82
N GLU A 146 7.71 17.80 -14.55
CA GLU A 146 8.45 16.54 -14.72
C GLU A 146 8.97 16.02 -13.39
N VAL A 147 8.63 14.76 -13.07
CA VAL A 147 9.16 14.06 -11.91
C VAL A 147 10.01 12.85 -12.32
N GLY A 148 10.55 12.14 -11.33
CA GLY A 148 11.38 10.97 -11.57
C GLY A 148 11.32 9.98 -10.42
N PHE A 149 12.22 9.00 -10.43
CA PHE A 149 12.37 8.02 -9.37
C PHE A 149 13.85 7.77 -9.16
N TYR A 150 14.26 7.56 -7.90
CA TYR A 150 15.61 7.15 -7.58
C TYR A 150 15.62 6.18 -6.41
N LEU A 151 16.11 4.97 -6.66
CA LEU A 151 16.45 3.96 -5.67
C LEU A 151 17.98 3.81 -5.60
N ARG A 152 18.51 3.71 -4.38
CA ARG A 152 19.93 3.42 -4.14
C ARG A 152 20.17 2.80 -2.77
N GLY A 153 21.34 2.19 -2.59
CA GLY A 153 21.81 1.80 -1.25
C GLY A 153 21.90 2.98 -0.27
N ALA A 154 21.58 2.70 0.99
CA ALA A 154 21.75 3.60 2.11
C ALA A 154 23.19 3.56 2.65
N GLY A 155 23.67 4.67 3.22
CA GLY A 155 25.01 4.76 3.82
C GLY A 155 26.13 4.25 2.89
N LEU A 156 27.00 3.39 3.42
CA LEU A 156 28.08 2.75 2.66
C LEU A 156 27.57 1.78 1.58
N GLY A 157 26.35 1.25 1.72
CA GLY A 157 25.71 0.42 0.71
C GLY A 157 25.48 1.14 -0.61
N GLY A 158 25.50 2.48 -0.61
CA GLY A 158 25.47 3.29 -1.84
C GLY A 158 26.64 3.05 -2.80
N LEU A 159 27.69 2.33 -2.41
CA LEU A 159 28.82 1.97 -3.28
C LEU A 159 28.67 0.60 -3.95
N THR A 160 27.92 -0.31 -3.33
CA THR A 160 27.93 -1.74 -3.69
C THR A 160 26.56 -2.29 -4.05
N LEU A 161 25.49 -1.66 -3.55
CA LEU A 161 24.13 -2.08 -3.83
C LEU A 161 23.63 -1.52 -5.18
N PRO A 162 22.75 -2.28 -5.87
CA PRO A 162 22.06 -1.85 -7.08
C PRO A 162 21.41 -0.46 -6.94
N LYS A 163 21.33 0.24 -8.07
CA LYS A 163 20.72 1.56 -8.19
C LYS A 163 19.86 1.58 -9.45
N VAL A 164 18.72 2.26 -9.39
CA VAL A 164 17.91 2.55 -10.56
C VAL A 164 17.35 3.95 -10.43
N SER A 165 17.38 4.72 -11.51
CA SER A 165 16.88 6.08 -11.56
C SER A 165 16.38 6.44 -12.94
N GLY A 166 15.38 7.32 -13.01
CA GLY A 166 15.00 7.97 -14.26
C GLY A 166 14.08 9.15 -14.01
N GLY A 167 13.94 9.99 -15.04
CA GLY A 167 13.04 11.14 -15.07
C GLY A 167 12.02 11.03 -16.20
N GLY A 168 11.55 12.17 -16.66
CA GLY A 168 10.58 12.30 -17.74
C GLY A 168 9.21 11.72 -17.40
N LEU A 169 8.85 11.63 -16.13
CA LEU A 169 7.53 11.17 -15.69
C LEU A 169 6.62 12.38 -15.55
N PHE A 170 5.74 12.60 -16.50
CA PHE A 170 4.83 13.76 -16.51
C PHE A 170 3.51 13.43 -15.79
N GLU A 171 2.71 14.47 -15.53
CA GLU A 171 1.41 14.34 -14.86
C GLU A 171 0.52 13.29 -15.53
N GLY A 172 -0.05 12.39 -14.74
CA GLY A 172 -0.90 11.28 -15.19
C GLY A 172 -0.15 10.09 -15.79
N GLU A 173 1.18 10.15 -15.92
CA GLU A 173 1.96 9.05 -16.49
C GLU A 173 2.39 8.03 -15.44
N THR A 174 2.65 6.81 -15.92
CA THR A 174 3.26 5.72 -15.15
C THR A 174 4.52 5.20 -15.87
N LYS A 175 5.58 4.94 -15.12
CA LYS A 175 6.80 4.29 -15.63
C LYS A 175 7.26 3.15 -14.73
N GLU A 176 7.92 2.18 -15.35
CA GLU A 176 8.46 1.00 -14.67
C GLU A 176 9.99 1.09 -14.56
N TYR A 177 10.51 0.72 -13.39
CA TYR A 177 11.93 0.70 -13.08
C TYR A 177 12.30 -0.68 -12.54
N GLU A 178 12.95 -1.49 -13.37
CA GLU A 178 13.36 -2.84 -13.02
C GLU A 178 14.69 -2.84 -12.25
N VAL A 179 14.79 -3.67 -11.21
CA VAL A 179 16.00 -3.83 -10.40
C VAL A 179 16.07 -5.20 -9.72
N SER A 180 17.25 -5.81 -9.75
CA SER A 180 17.56 -7.02 -8.96
C SER A 180 18.08 -6.63 -7.58
N LEU A 181 17.23 -6.65 -6.55
CA LEU A 181 17.57 -6.27 -5.19
C LEU A 181 18.43 -7.32 -4.50
N LYS A 182 19.55 -6.87 -3.93
CA LYS A 182 20.43 -7.67 -3.06
C LYS A 182 20.15 -7.34 -1.59
N PRO A 183 20.38 -8.28 -0.64
CA PRO A 183 20.20 -8.00 0.79
C PRO A 183 20.96 -6.74 1.22
N GLY A 184 20.30 -5.91 2.03
CA GLY A 184 20.85 -4.65 2.52
C GLY A 184 19.82 -3.53 2.64
N GLU A 185 20.31 -2.37 3.07
CA GLU A 185 19.48 -1.18 3.28
C GLU A 185 19.53 -0.25 2.05
N TYR A 186 18.36 0.18 1.61
CA TYR A 186 18.16 1.09 0.49
C TYR A 186 17.35 2.30 0.95
N VAL A 187 17.40 3.34 0.12
CA VAL A 187 16.47 4.46 0.16
C VAL A 187 15.93 4.71 -1.23
N TYR A 188 14.65 5.08 -1.31
CA TYR A 188 14.06 5.64 -2.52
C TYR A 188 13.49 7.03 -2.28
N SER A 189 13.43 7.82 -3.33
CA SER A 189 12.97 9.22 -3.32
C SER A 189 12.74 9.73 -4.75
N CYS A 190 12.13 10.90 -4.89
CA CYS A 190 12.12 11.65 -6.14
C CYS A 190 12.89 12.97 -5.96
N PRO A 191 14.06 13.15 -6.60
CA PRO A 191 14.78 14.43 -6.53
C PRO A 191 14.11 15.57 -7.30
N LEU A 192 13.29 15.24 -8.30
CA LEU A 192 12.59 16.22 -9.15
C LEU A 192 11.28 16.71 -8.54
N ASN A 193 10.61 15.87 -7.75
CA ASN A 193 9.53 16.20 -6.82
C ASN A 193 10.04 15.91 -5.40
N PRO A 194 10.86 16.79 -4.80
CA PRO A 194 11.60 16.48 -3.56
C PRO A 194 10.70 15.83 -2.52
N THR A 195 10.88 14.52 -2.31
CA THR A 195 10.17 13.73 -1.28
C THR A 195 11.06 13.51 -0.05
N LEU A 196 10.50 12.90 0.99
CA LEU A 196 11.33 12.26 2.02
C LEU A 196 12.17 11.12 1.39
N ARG A 197 13.17 10.65 2.14
CA ARG A 197 13.98 9.49 1.79
C ARG A 197 13.39 8.26 2.47
N TYR A 198 12.63 7.50 1.71
CA TYR A 198 11.89 6.36 2.23
C TYR A 198 12.78 5.12 2.37
N PRO A 199 12.82 4.48 3.55
CA PRO A 199 13.65 3.31 3.76
C PRO A 199 13.07 2.06 3.09
N LEU A 200 13.96 1.26 2.52
CA LEU A 200 13.67 -0.07 2.00
C LEU A 200 14.71 -1.05 2.53
N THR A 201 14.27 -2.04 3.29
CA THR A 201 15.12 -3.12 3.79
C THR A 201 14.92 -4.36 2.93
N VAL A 202 16.02 -4.90 2.40
CA VAL A 202 16.03 -6.13 1.63
C VAL A 202 16.62 -7.25 2.47
N THR A 203 15.82 -8.26 2.81
CA THR A 203 16.27 -9.41 3.59
C THR A 203 16.93 -10.47 2.72
N ALA A 204 17.76 -11.31 3.31
CA ALA A 204 18.15 -12.56 2.65
C ALA A 204 16.92 -13.47 2.47
N ASN A 205 17.01 -14.36 1.47
CA ASN A 205 16.03 -15.41 1.21
C ASN A 205 16.31 -16.64 2.06
#